data_AF-A0A848PZI8-F1
#
_entry.id   AF-A0A848PZI8-F1
#
_cell.length_a   1.000
_cell.length_b   1.000
_cell.length_c   1.000
_cell.angle_alpha   90.00
_cell.angle_beta   90.00
_cell.angle_gamma   90.00
#
_symmetry.space_group_name_H-M   'P 1'
#
loop_
_entity.id
_entity.type
_entity.pdbx_description
1 polymer ?
#
loop_
_entity_poly.entity_id
_entity_poly.type
_entity_poly.pdbx_seq_one_letter_code
_entity_poly.pdbx_strand_id
1 'polypeptide(L)'
;MNKSLLILPLIAVSLSGCDPVASDTSIDYGQLLSIEVSDGLKNEYVRYTVVDLDEISVTATFVNGSVTVEGSELTFEPETLNTSEIGEFEITISYETESVVWTYAVVEYDEIDNIGAPQFVVDYQANIAMKDNKQTEYMDREQGFVVGDDNPFKFFPTIYAYDSDGLEVDVTAYHSVSVIKEKRGAEWVTLSGTELEAVVAIDDFASTYDFTELAIGKEYQLTVRPYGDEYATKAKYATSFEFRVEDGYNAYTQDDLVHFNNYNDLWDTYRTENEITPIEINGIFFQNDIAINRNELPDGFFYMEGDSDISSGDADYPRIIGSLRDNVDIYQRDIAADKSFVFNGNYFNLDFSSLPVVVREAGKAPFSEPGQVISHATVIKAGIAEVRDPVGDFLMTNLSVIGNANRTDEQPEKSGGAIYLKTQSVDVHLYNMIMTQCFTAVLSEYYATDFIIEKTRGYDSFSSMLYNYGTDDFLIKDCEFIGAGGPILIADHVSPDANGNGGYQA
;
A
#
# COMPACT_ATOMS: atom_id res chain seq x y z
N MET A 1 46.58 24.54 21.87
CA MET A 1 47.02 25.70 21.07
C MET A 1 45.78 26.35 20.49
N ASN A 2 45.49 27.56 20.95
CA ASN A 2 44.39 28.40 20.46
C ASN A 2 44.63 28.83 19.01
N LYS A 3 43.57 28.84 18.18
CA LYS A 3 43.37 29.92 17.19
C LYS A 3 41.87 30.24 17.08
N SER A 4 41.57 31.49 17.40
CA SER A 4 40.29 32.17 17.29
C SER A 4 39.79 32.25 15.86
N LEU A 5 38.47 32.08 15.71
CA LEU A 5 37.64 32.64 14.64
C LEU A 5 37.67 34.18 14.73
N LEU A 6 37.86 34.85 13.59
CA LEU A 6 37.59 36.27 13.43
C LEU A 6 36.44 36.42 12.42
N ILE A 7 35.32 36.95 12.90
CA ILE A 7 34.18 37.42 12.09
C ILE A 7 34.44 38.89 11.75
N LEU A 8 34.11 39.32 10.52
CA LEU A 8 33.64 40.68 10.16
C LEU A 8 33.27 40.73 8.64
N PRO A 9 32.44 41.70 8.19
CA PRO A 9 31.05 41.49 7.80
C PRO A 9 30.82 41.70 6.28
N LEU A 10 29.79 41.06 5.73
CA LEU A 10 29.37 41.31 4.34
C LEU A 10 28.52 42.58 4.29
N ILE A 11 29.05 43.60 3.61
CA ILE A 11 28.35 44.85 3.27
C ILE A 11 27.36 44.53 2.14
N ALA A 12 26.08 44.79 2.39
CA ALA A 12 25.06 44.83 1.35
C ALA A 12 25.31 46.03 0.43
N VAL A 13 25.55 45.77 -0.84
CA VAL A 13 25.47 46.76 -1.91
C VAL A 13 24.34 46.34 -2.84
N SER A 14 23.27 47.12 -2.82
CA SER A 14 22.16 47.03 -3.75
C SER A 14 22.65 47.37 -5.16
N LEU A 15 22.58 46.42 -6.08
CA LEU A 15 22.55 46.69 -7.53
C LEU A 15 21.18 46.23 -8.04
N SER A 16 20.26 47.18 -8.07
CA SER A 16 19.05 47.14 -8.87
C SER A 16 19.43 47.10 -10.36
N GLY A 17 18.94 46.09 -11.07
CA GLY A 17 18.97 46.05 -12.54
C GLY A 17 19.59 44.78 -13.12
N CYS A 18 18.93 43.64 -12.93
CA CYS A 18 18.87 42.55 -13.90
C CYS A 18 17.53 41.85 -13.65
N ASP A 19 16.72 41.70 -14.69
CA ASP A 19 15.53 40.86 -14.65
C ASP A 19 15.91 39.45 -14.15
N PRO A 20 15.03 38.74 -13.41
CA PRO A 20 15.25 37.33 -13.14
C PRO A 20 15.27 36.61 -14.49
N VAL A 21 16.45 36.16 -14.90
CA VAL A 21 16.60 35.15 -15.94
C VAL A 21 15.78 33.96 -15.46
N ALA A 22 14.87 33.48 -16.30
CA ALA A 22 14.17 32.23 -16.05
C ALA A 22 15.22 31.17 -15.70
N SER A 23 15.16 30.60 -14.50
CA SER A 23 15.92 29.39 -14.18
C SER A 23 15.24 28.25 -14.92
N ASP A 24 15.51 28.17 -16.21
CA ASP A 24 15.41 26.95 -16.96
C ASP A 24 16.42 25.99 -16.31
N THR A 25 15.93 25.17 -15.38
CA THR A 25 16.72 24.11 -14.74
C THR A 25 16.78 22.87 -15.63
N SER A 26 16.32 22.93 -16.89
CA SER A 26 16.68 21.89 -17.85
C SER A 26 18.18 22.03 -18.13
N ILE A 27 18.95 21.10 -17.56
CA ILE A 27 20.33 20.93 -17.97
C ILE A 27 20.25 20.45 -19.42
N ASP A 28 20.64 21.30 -20.36
CA ASP A 28 20.89 20.87 -21.74
C ASP A 28 22.11 19.94 -21.73
N TYR A 29 21.83 18.64 -21.58
CA TYR A 29 22.84 17.59 -21.58
C TYR A 29 23.58 17.51 -22.93
N GLY A 30 23.01 18.07 -24.00
CA GLY A 30 23.56 18.06 -25.34
C GLY A 30 23.30 16.73 -26.05
N GLN A 31 24.16 16.38 -27.01
CA GLN A 31 24.04 15.13 -27.77
C GLN A 31 24.35 13.91 -26.87
N LEU A 32 23.53 12.85 -26.96
CA LEU A 32 23.84 11.55 -26.38
C LEU A 32 25.09 10.96 -27.04
N LEU A 33 26.03 10.46 -26.23
CA LEU A 33 27.30 9.90 -26.68
C LEU A 33 27.37 8.38 -26.52
N SER A 34 26.81 7.85 -25.44
CA SER A 34 26.78 6.42 -25.15
C SER A 34 25.79 6.10 -24.03
N ILE A 35 25.40 4.83 -23.94
CA ILE A 35 24.72 4.28 -22.78
C ILE A 35 25.49 3.07 -22.25
N GLU A 36 25.44 2.85 -20.95
CA GLU A 36 26.00 1.67 -20.28
C GLU A 36 24.98 1.16 -19.25
N VAL A 37 24.82 -0.17 -19.16
CA VAL A 37 23.97 -0.79 -18.13
C VAL A 37 24.51 -0.43 -16.74
N SER A 38 23.68 0.16 -15.89
CA SER A 38 24.06 0.55 -14.53
C SER A 38 23.55 -0.40 -13.46
N ASP A 39 22.33 -0.91 -13.59
CA ASP A 39 21.74 -1.83 -12.60
C ASP A 39 20.64 -2.73 -13.22
N GLY A 40 20.18 -3.72 -12.46
CA GLY A 40 19.02 -4.58 -12.77
C GLY A 40 19.32 -5.81 -13.64
N LEU A 41 20.40 -5.80 -14.44
CA LEU A 41 20.79 -6.96 -15.26
C LEU A 41 21.89 -7.81 -14.63
N LYS A 42 21.71 -9.13 -14.73
CA LYS A 42 22.67 -10.15 -14.29
C LYS A 42 23.33 -10.81 -15.49
N ASN A 43 24.54 -11.35 -15.29
CA ASN A 43 25.22 -12.15 -16.31
C ASN A 43 24.65 -13.57 -16.43
N GLU A 44 23.89 -14.01 -15.44
CA GLU A 44 23.32 -15.35 -15.36
C GLU A 44 21.94 -15.30 -14.71
N TYR A 45 21.01 -16.07 -15.27
CA TYR A 45 19.64 -16.25 -14.78
C TYR A 45 19.33 -17.74 -14.67
N VAL A 46 18.51 -18.10 -13.69
CA VAL A 46 17.98 -19.46 -13.61
C VAL A 46 16.84 -19.61 -14.63
N ARG A 47 16.66 -20.82 -15.14
CA ARG A 47 15.59 -21.13 -16.07
C ARG A 47 14.23 -20.76 -15.45
N TYR A 48 13.41 -20.08 -16.25
CA TYR A 48 12.11 -19.50 -15.93
C TYR A 48 12.15 -18.29 -15.00
N THR A 49 13.33 -17.74 -14.68
CA THR A 49 13.40 -16.47 -13.94
C THR A 49 12.59 -15.40 -14.67
N VAL A 50 11.66 -14.77 -13.96
CA VAL A 50 10.90 -13.63 -14.46
C VAL A 50 11.73 -12.39 -14.12
N VAL A 51 12.05 -11.61 -15.13
CA VAL A 51 12.85 -10.38 -14.99
C VAL A 51 11.93 -9.23 -15.33
N ASP A 52 11.71 -8.34 -14.37
CA ASP A 52 11.04 -7.08 -14.62
C ASP A 52 12.02 -6.12 -15.30
N LEU A 53 11.68 -5.68 -16.51
CA LEU A 53 12.56 -4.79 -17.28
C LEU A 53 12.50 -3.35 -16.79
N ASP A 54 11.45 -2.98 -16.05
CA ASP A 54 11.29 -1.64 -15.49
C ASP A 54 12.28 -1.39 -14.34
N GLU A 55 12.79 -2.45 -13.71
CA GLU A 55 13.86 -2.39 -12.69
C GLU A 55 15.27 -2.22 -13.30
N ILE A 56 15.41 -2.27 -14.63
CA ILE A 56 16.71 -2.10 -15.31
C ILE A 56 17.01 -0.62 -15.48
N SER A 57 18.23 -0.19 -15.16
CA SER A 57 18.67 1.18 -15.43
C SER A 57 19.93 1.22 -16.29
N VAL A 58 20.05 2.28 -17.09
CA VAL A 58 21.27 2.62 -17.82
C VAL A 58 21.78 3.99 -17.42
N THR A 59 23.10 4.16 -17.40
CA THR A 59 23.71 5.49 -17.35
C THR A 59 23.86 6.01 -18.78
N ALA A 60 23.06 7.01 -19.14
CA ALA A 60 23.16 7.73 -20.39
C ALA A 60 24.19 8.87 -20.27
N THR A 61 25.25 8.80 -21.06
CA THR A 61 26.33 9.80 -21.09
C THR A 61 26.14 10.74 -22.27
N PHE A 62 26.01 12.02 -21.98
CA PHE A 62 25.88 13.10 -22.94
C PHE A 62 27.12 13.99 -22.94
N VAL A 63 27.19 14.95 -23.88
CA VAL A 63 28.31 15.91 -23.98
C VAL A 63 28.53 16.70 -22.68
N ASN A 64 27.45 17.07 -21.97
CA ASN A 64 27.51 17.97 -20.82
C ASN A 64 27.22 17.27 -19.47
N GLY A 65 27.11 15.95 -19.42
CA GLY A 65 26.84 15.22 -18.17
C GLY A 65 26.35 13.79 -18.41
N SER A 66 25.89 13.15 -17.35
CA SER A 66 25.27 11.82 -17.39
C SER A 66 24.03 11.79 -16.52
N VAL A 67 23.06 10.95 -16.90
CA VAL A 67 21.81 10.73 -16.16
C VAL A 67 21.52 9.24 -16.11
N THR A 68 20.92 8.78 -15.02
CA THR A 68 20.37 7.43 -14.92
C THR A 68 18.98 7.44 -15.57
N VAL A 69 18.76 6.51 -16.48
CA VAL A 69 17.49 6.30 -17.18
C VAL A 69 16.94 4.96 -16.73
N GLU A 70 15.71 4.96 -16.21
CA GLU A 70 15.01 3.77 -15.72
C GLU A 70 14.32 3.00 -16.85
N GLY A 71 13.99 1.74 -16.60
CA GLY A 71 13.56 0.78 -17.61
C GLY A 71 12.30 1.19 -18.37
N SER A 72 11.40 1.91 -17.71
CA SER A 72 10.17 2.45 -18.30
C SER A 72 10.42 3.47 -19.43
N GLU A 73 11.61 4.05 -19.51
CA GLU A 73 12.03 4.96 -20.58
C GLU A 73 12.91 4.27 -21.64
N LEU A 74 13.23 2.98 -21.46
CA LEU A 74 14.08 2.20 -22.34
C LEU A 74 13.28 1.37 -23.33
N THR A 75 13.95 0.94 -24.39
CA THR A 75 13.40 -0.03 -25.34
C THR A 75 14.26 -1.27 -25.37
N PHE A 76 13.61 -2.43 -25.40
CA PHE A 76 14.26 -3.73 -25.28
C PHE A 76 14.00 -4.60 -26.51
N GLU A 77 15.05 -5.21 -27.05
CA GLU A 77 14.94 -6.20 -28.12
C GLU A 77 15.76 -7.46 -27.74
N PRO A 78 15.10 -8.60 -27.45
CA PRO A 78 13.65 -8.82 -27.41
C PRO A 78 12.92 -8.05 -26.29
N GLU A 79 11.60 -7.85 -26.42
CA GLU A 79 10.73 -7.15 -25.44
C GLU A 79 10.67 -7.84 -24.06
N THR A 80 11.16 -9.07 -23.95
CA THR A 80 11.31 -9.82 -22.69
C THR A 80 12.61 -10.61 -22.71
N LEU A 81 13.26 -10.81 -21.56
CA LEU A 81 14.36 -11.77 -21.48
C LEU A 81 13.84 -13.19 -21.68
N ASN A 82 14.42 -13.92 -22.62
CA ASN A 82 14.20 -15.36 -22.70
C ASN A 82 14.97 -16.05 -21.58
N THR A 83 14.26 -16.51 -20.56
CA THR A 83 14.76 -17.39 -19.50
C THR A 83 14.17 -18.80 -19.59
N SER A 84 13.34 -19.09 -20.60
CA SER A 84 12.62 -20.37 -20.71
C SER A 84 13.47 -21.52 -21.26
N GLU A 85 14.57 -21.18 -21.94
CA GLU A 85 15.50 -22.10 -22.58
C GLU A 85 16.90 -21.94 -21.97
N ILE A 86 17.61 -23.06 -21.76
CA ILE A 86 19.00 -23.04 -21.28
C ILE A 86 19.92 -22.63 -22.43
N GLY A 87 20.85 -21.71 -22.17
CA GLY A 87 21.80 -21.24 -23.18
C GLY A 87 22.31 -19.83 -22.92
N GLU A 88 23.10 -19.30 -23.86
CA GLU A 88 23.48 -17.89 -23.87
C GLU A 88 22.51 -17.11 -24.77
N PHE A 89 22.08 -15.95 -24.28
CA PHE A 89 21.14 -15.06 -24.94
C PHE A 89 21.65 -13.63 -24.89
N GLU A 90 21.09 -12.78 -25.74
CA GLU A 90 21.41 -11.37 -25.80
C GLU A 90 20.13 -10.55 -25.73
N ILE A 91 20.21 -9.42 -25.05
CA ILE A 91 19.19 -8.37 -25.08
C ILE A 91 19.85 -7.06 -25.49
N THR A 92 19.21 -6.37 -26.42
CA THR A 92 19.61 -5.02 -26.85
C THR A 92 18.75 -4.02 -26.12
N ILE A 93 19.40 -3.11 -25.39
CA ILE A 93 18.76 -2.04 -24.64
C ILE A 93 19.06 -0.75 -25.41
N SER A 94 18.03 0.01 -25.74
CA SER A 94 18.18 1.23 -26.53
C SER A 94 17.54 2.43 -25.84
N TYR A 95 18.24 3.56 -25.92
CA TYR A 95 17.76 4.86 -25.45
C TYR A 95 18.16 5.93 -26.48
N GLU A 96 17.17 6.68 -26.95
CA GLU A 96 17.29 7.63 -28.06
C GLU A 96 17.99 7.06 -29.30
N THR A 97 19.29 7.38 -29.48
CA THR A 97 20.07 7.04 -30.68
C THR A 97 21.14 5.99 -30.43
N GLU A 98 21.32 5.56 -29.18
CA GLU A 98 22.36 4.62 -28.77
C GLU A 98 21.74 3.33 -28.25
N SER A 99 22.49 2.24 -28.40
CA SER A 99 22.11 0.92 -27.87
C SER A 99 23.30 0.18 -27.29
N VAL A 100 23.02 -0.65 -26.30
CA VAL A 100 23.99 -1.56 -25.68
C VAL A 100 23.44 -2.98 -25.74
N VAL A 101 24.29 -3.93 -26.11
CA VAL A 101 23.95 -5.36 -26.09
C VAL A 101 24.48 -5.95 -24.78
N TRP A 102 23.59 -6.57 -24.03
CA TRP A 102 23.93 -7.33 -22.83
C TRP A 102 23.78 -8.82 -23.11
N THR A 103 24.83 -9.60 -22.83
CA THR A 103 24.81 -11.05 -22.95
C THR A 103 24.57 -11.66 -21.58
N TYR A 104 23.66 -12.63 -21.50
CA TYR A 104 23.38 -13.37 -20.26
C TYR A 104 23.25 -14.87 -20.55
N ALA A 105 23.55 -15.68 -19.55
CA ALA A 105 23.34 -17.13 -19.60
C ALA A 105 22.06 -17.50 -18.85
N VAL A 106 21.35 -18.53 -19.32
CA VAL A 106 20.26 -19.18 -18.62
C VAL A 106 20.70 -20.58 -18.24
N VAL A 107 20.70 -20.87 -16.95
CA VAL A 107 21.16 -22.13 -16.35
C VAL A 107 20.04 -22.84 -15.60
N GLU A 108 20.20 -24.11 -15.28
CA GLU A 108 19.39 -24.78 -14.26
C GLU A 108 20.15 -24.76 -12.93
N TYR A 109 19.44 -24.74 -11.80
CA TYR A 109 20.06 -24.95 -10.49
C TYR A 109 20.64 -26.37 -10.42
N ASP A 110 21.83 -26.52 -9.84
CA ASP A 110 22.45 -27.85 -9.66
C ASP A 110 21.91 -28.53 -8.39
N GLU A 111 21.61 -27.75 -7.34
CA GLU A 111 21.01 -28.24 -6.11
C GLU A 111 20.07 -27.21 -5.48
N ILE A 112 18.86 -27.64 -5.09
CA ILE A 112 18.07 -26.95 -4.06
C ILE A 112 18.49 -27.52 -2.70
N ASP A 113 19.02 -26.68 -1.80
CA ASP A 113 19.42 -27.13 -0.46
C ASP A 113 18.22 -27.16 0.51
N ASN A 114 17.41 -26.10 0.53
CA ASN A 114 16.23 -26.03 1.37
C ASN A 114 15.20 -25.02 0.83
N ILE A 115 13.99 -25.09 1.38
CA ILE A 115 12.96 -24.07 1.18
C ILE A 115 12.50 -23.51 2.53
N GLY A 116 12.17 -22.22 2.54
CA GLY A 116 11.61 -21.48 3.66
C GLY A 116 10.12 -21.15 3.47
N ALA A 117 9.52 -20.57 4.50
CA ALA A 117 8.21 -19.94 4.35
C ALA A 117 8.34 -18.65 3.52
N PRO A 118 7.32 -18.28 2.72
CA PRO A 118 7.26 -16.97 2.10
C PRO A 118 7.44 -15.85 3.13
N GLN A 119 7.98 -14.71 2.71
CA GLN A 119 8.27 -13.58 3.62
C GLN A 119 7.01 -13.11 4.37
N PHE A 120 5.86 -13.02 3.69
CA PHE A 120 4.61 -12.62 4.32
C PHE A 120 4.16 -13.55 5.46
N VAL A 121 4.49 -14.85 5.39
CA VAL A 121 4.19 -15.81 6.45
C VAL A 121 5.05 -15.53 7.68
N VAL A 122 6.33 -15.19 7.46
CA VAL A 122 7.25 -14.80 8.53
C VAL A 122 6.76 -13.52 9.21
N ASP A 123 6.35 -12.53 8.42
CA ASP A 123 5.87 -11.24 8.90
C ASP A 123 4.53 -11.37 9.65
N TYR A 124 3.58 -12.12 9.10
CA TYR A 124 2.33 -12.47 9.79
C TYR A 124 2.61 -13.14 11.15
N GLN A 125 3.49 -14.14 11.19
CA GLN A 125 3.87 -14.82 12.44
C GLN A 125 4.50 -13.86 13.46
N ALA A 126 5.32 -12.92 13.00
CA ALA A 126 5.91 -11.88 13.84
C ALA A 126 4.84 -10.88 14.35
N ASN A 127 3.86 -10.54 13.52
CA ASN A 127 2.80 -9.58 13.87
C ASN A 127 1.80 -10.14 14.88
N ILE A 128 1.46 -11.43 14.80
CA ILE A 128 0.59 -12.11 15.79
C ILE A 128 1.36 -12.58 17.04
N ALA A 129 2.68 -12.41 17.09
CA ALA A 129 3.47 -12.75 18.26
C ALA A 129 3.21 -11.77 19.42
N MET A 130 3.46 -12.24 20.64
CA MET A 130 3.49 -11.34 21.79
C MET A 130 4.71 -10.41 21.66
N LYS A 131 4.50 -9.11 21.83
CA LYS A 131 5.53 -8.07 21.77
C LYS A 131 5.75 -7.45 23.15
N ASP A 132 6.97 -6.97 23.38
CA ASP A 132 7.31 -6.20 24.58
C ASP A 132 6.64 -4.82 24.53
N ASN A 133 6.64 -4.18 23.36
CA ASN A 133 5.93 -2.92 23.14
C ASN A 133 4.45 -3.19 22.80
N LYS A 134 3.58 -3.04 23.81
CA LYS A 134 2.13 -3.23 23.65
C LYS A 134 1.46 -2.23 22.70
N GLN A 135 2.10 -1.10 22.39
CA GLN A 135 1.55 -0.15 21.42
C GLN A 135 1.55 -0.70 19.98
N THR A 136 2.33 -1.75 19.73
CA THR A 136 2.46 -2.41 18.41
C THR A 136 1.89 -3.83 18.40
N GLU A 137 1.25 -4.25 19.51
CA GLU A 137 0.69 -5.59 19.68
C GLU A 137 -0.83 -5.57 19.53
N TYR A 138 -1.34 -6.41 18.63
CA TYR A 138 -2.77 -6.67 18.47
C TYR A 138 -3.36 -7.29 19.74
N MET A 139 -4.55 -6.85 20.14
CA MET A 139 -5.21 -7.32 21.35
C MET A 139 -5.80 -8.73 21.20
N ASP A 140 -6.29 -9.06 20.00
CA ASP A 140 -6.64 -10.41 19.57
C ASP A 140 -5.56 -10.91 18.61
N ARG A 141 -5.16 -12.18 18.73
CA ARG A 141 -4.10 -12.80 17.93
C ARG A 141 -4.52 -14.18 17.41
N GLU A 142 -5.83 -14.49 17.50
CA GLU A 142 -6.37 -15.84 17.29
C GLU A 142 -7.32 -15.92 16.07
N GLN A 143 -7.58 -14.83 15.33
CA GLN A 143 -8.54 -14.86 14.22
C GLN A 143 -8.09 -15.65 12.97
N GLY A 144 -6.82 -16.04 12.90
CA GLY A 144 -6.25 -16.73 11.74
C GLY A 144 -6.00 -15.79 10.55
N PHE A 145 -5.49 -16.37 9.46
CA PHE A 145 -5.16 -15.66 8.22
C PHE A 145 -6.26 -15.88 7.17
N VAL A 146 -6.59 -14.84 6.40
CA VAL A 146 -7.65 -14.87 5.40
C VAL A 146 -7.07 -14.69 3.98
N VAL A 147 -7.59 -15.47 3.04
CA VAL A 147 -7.29 -15.41 1.62
C VAL A 147 -8.58 -15.13 0.84
N GLY A 148 -8.51 -14.25 -0.14
CA GLY A 148 -9.59 -13.92 -1.05
C GLY A 148 -9.70 -14.87 -2.24
N ASP A 149 -10.87 -14.96 -2.86
CA ASP A 149 -11.11 -15.71 -4.09
C ASP A 149 -11.27 -14.84 -5.36
N ASP A 150 -11.31 -13.50 -5.23
CA ASP A 150 -11.46 -12.59 -6.38
C ASP A 150 -10.21 -12.49 -7.27
N ASN A 151 -9.04 -12.91 -6.76
CA ASN A 151 -7.78 -12.99 -7.49
C ASN A 151 -6.86 -14.08 -6.90
N PRO A 152 -5.84 -14.55 -7.65
CA PRO A 152 -4.98 -15.62 -7.17
C PRO A 152 -4.21 -15.27 -5.88
N PHE A 153 -4.19 -16.21 -4.95
CA PHE A 153 -3.33 -16.18 -3.77
C PHE A 153 -1.89 -16.54 -4.13
N LYS A 154 -0.91 -15.71 -3.77
CA LYS A 154 0.52 -15.93 -4.03
C LYS A 154 1.17 -16.63 -2.84
N PHE A 155 1.65 -17.86 -3.02
CA PHE A 155 2.39 -18.60 -2.00
C PHE A 155 3.72 -19.08 -2.56
N PHE A 156 4.61 -18.14 -2.87
CA PHE A 156 5.94 -18.44 -3.36
C PHE A 156 6.93 -18.58 -2.20
N PRO A 157 7.46 -19.80 -1.91
CA PRO A 157 8.41 -19.99 -0.83
C PRO A 157 9.76 -19.36 -1.12
N THR A 158 10.49 -18.97 -0.08
CA THR A 158 11.93 -18.67 -0.23
C THR A 158 12.67 -19.95 -0.61
N ILE A 159 13.36 -19.95 -1.74
CA ILE A 159 14.16 -21.08 -2.21
C ILE A 159 15.62 -20.75 -2.00
N TYR A 160 16.37 -21.68 -1.39
CA TYR A 160 17.82 -21.60 -1.26
C TYR A 160 18.42 -22.62 -2.22
N ALA A 161 18.97 -22.13 -3.32
CA ALA A 161 19.54 -22.94 -4.40
C ALA A 161 20.95 -22.47 -4.73
N TYR A 162 21.76 -23.38 -5.28
CA TYR A 162 23.13 -23.12 -5.68
C TYR A 162 23.39 -23.52 -7.13
N ASP A 163 24.26 -22.76 -7.79
CA ASP A 163 24.80 -23.11 -9.10
C ASP A 163 25.87 -24.22 -9.00
N SER A 164 26.43 -24.61 -10.15
CA SER A 164 27.48 -25.65 -10.21
C SER A 164 28.82 -25.25 -9.56
N ASP A 165 29.03 -23.94 -9.32
CA ASP A 165 30.20 -23.41 -8.62
C ASP A 165 29.96 -23.27 -7.10
N GLY A 166 28.74 -23.57 -6.64
CA GLY A 166 28.33 -23.50 -5.24
C GLY A 166 27.98 -22.09 -4.77
N LEU A 167 27.66 -21.17 -5.70
CA LEU A 167 27.18 -19.83 -5.38
C LEU A 167 25.66 -19.83 -5.27
N GLU A 168 25.15 -19.08 -4.30
CA GLU A 168 23.70 -18.93 -4.09
C GLU A 168 23.07 -18.16 -5.26
N VAL A 169 21.94 -18.67 -5.74
CA VAL A 169 21.19 -18.07 -6.87
C VAL A 169 19.80 -17.64 -6.43
N ASP A 170 19.37 -16.48 -6.92
CA ASP A 170 18.00 -15.99 -6.71
C ASP A 170 17.02 -16.80 -7.56
N VAL A 171 16.00 -17.36 -6.92
CA VAL A 171 14.96 -18.16 -7.58
C VAL A 171 13.65 -17.40 -7.55
N THR A 172 13.19 -16.95 -8.71
CA THR A 172 11.92 -16.21 -8.86
C THR A 172 10.81 -17.08 -9.46
N ALA A 173 11.15 -18.26 -9.96
CA ALA A 173 10.21 -19.26 -10.45
C ALA A 173 10.83 -20.65 -10.27
N TYR A 174 10.00 -21.64 -9.97
CA TYR A 174 10.40 -23.04 -9.97
C TYR A 174 9.18 -23.91 -10.19
N HIS A 175 9.37 -25.09 -10.77
CA HIS A 175 8.28 -26.04 -10.90
C HIS A 175 7.96 -26.61 -9.52
N SER A 176 6.83 -26.21 -8.96
CA SER A 176 6.37 -26.64 -7.64
C SER A 176 5.38 -27.82 -7.72
N VAL A 177 5.18 -28.49 -6.60
CA VAL A 177 4.10 -29.45 -6.38
C VAL A 177 3.36 -29.05 -5.12
N SER A 178 2.06 -28.88 -5.25
CA SER A 178 1.19 -28.42 -4.18
C SER A 178 0.33 -29.56 -3.62
N VAL A 179 0.18 -29.59 -2.30
CA VAL A 179 -0.79 -30.45 -1.60
C VAL A 179 -1.72 -29.55 -0.80
N ILE A 180 -3.01 -29.60 -1.11
CA ILE A 180 -4.05 -28.83 -0.42
C ILE A 180 -4.90 -29.80 0.40
N LYS A 181 -5.12 -29.44 1.67
CA LYS A 181 -6.04 -30.15 2.57
C LYS A 181 -7.15 -29.20 3.02
N GLU A 182 -8.38 -29.69 3.06
CA GLU A 182 -9.54 -29.00 3.62
C GLU A 182 -9.78 -29.48 5.06
N LYS A 183 -10.09 -28.57 5.98
CA LYS A 183 -10.46 -28.93 7.34
C LYS A 183 -11.92 -29.40 7.38
N ARG A 184 -12.13 -30.66 7.73
CA ARG A 184 -13.47 -31.27 7.86
C ARG A 184 -13.67 -31.71 9.31
N GLY A 185 -14.30 -30.86 10.10
CA GLY A 185 -14.41 -31.04 11.54
C GLY A 185 -13.07 -30.81 12.23
N ALA A 186 -12.51 -31.85 12.85
CA ALA A 186 -11.20 -31.79 13.52
C ALA A 186 -10.04 -32.34 12.67
N GLU A 187 -10.32 -32.84 11.46
CA GLU A 187 -9.35 -33.55 10.62
C GLU A 187 -9.02 -32.75 9.36
N TRP A 188 -7.77 -32.86 8.90
CA TRP A 188 -7.31 -32.31 7.63
C TRP A 188 -7.40 -33.39 6.53
N VAL A 189 -8.23 -33.15 5.52
CA VAL A 189 -8.47 -34.10 4.43
C VAL A 189 -7.79 -33.61 3.16
N THR A 190 -6.84 -34.39 2.64
CA THR A 190 -6.17 -34.09 1.37
C THR A 190 -7.16 -34.14 0.22
N LEU A 191 -7.21 -33.05 -0.57
CA LEU A 191 -8.00 -32.98 -1.79
C LEU A 191 -7.21 -33.53 -2.98
N SER A 192 -7.91 -34.15 -3.93
CA SER A 192 -7.30 -34.66 -5.16
C SER A 192 -8.34 -34.80 -6.27
N GLY A 193 -7.87 -34.82 -7.53
CA GLY A 193 -8.73 -34.95 -8.71
C GLY A 193 -9.84 -33.91 -8.73
N THR A 194 -11.06 -34.33 -9.04
CA THR A 194 -12.22 -33.44 -9.20
C THR A 194 -12.59 -32.65 -7.94
N GLU A 195 -12.26 -33.15 -6.73
CA GLU A 195 -12.51 -32.37 -5.50
C GLU A 195 -11.55 -31.18 -5.37
N LEU A 196 -10.30 -31.33 -5.82
CA LEU A 196 -9.30 -30.26 -5.82
C LEU A 196 -9.62 -29.24 -6.92
N GLU A 197 -9.85 -29.72 -8.14
CA GLU A 197 -10.16 -28.89 -9.32
C GLU A 197 -11.44 -28.06 -9.15
N ALA A 198 -12.36 -28.49 -8.28
CA ALA A 198 -13.59 -27.74 -8.01
C ALA A 198 -13.37 -26.50 -7.14
N VAL A 199 -12.30 -26.47 -6.34
CA VAL A 199 -12.10 -25.40 -5.33
C VAL A 199 -10.91 -24.49 -5.64
N VAL A 200 -9.97 -24.91 -6.48
CA VAL A 200 -8.77 -24.13 -6.77
C VAL A 200 -8.15 -24.51 -8.11
N ALA A 201 -7.76 -23.50 -8.89
CA ALA A 201 -6.83 -23.63 -10.00
C ALA A 201 -5.42 -23.27 -9.53
N ILE A 202 -4.43 -24.11 -9.88
CA ILE A 202 -3.06 -23.98 -9.40
C ILE A 202 -2.15 -23.66 -10.58
N ASP A 203 -1.36 -22.60 -10.45
CA ASP A 203 -0.19 -22.36 -11.29
C ASP A 203 1.04 -22.87 -10.54
N ASP A 204 1.55 -24.03 -10.97
CA ASP A 204 2.68 -24.69 -10.32
C ASP A 204 4.01 -23.96 -10.54
N PHE A 205 4.12 -23.01 -11.50
CA PHE A 205 5.35 -22.26 -11.75
C PHE A 205 5.36 -20.92 -11.01
N ALA A 206 4.24 -20.20 -11.08
CA ALA A 206 4.06 -18.95 -10.33
C ALA A 206 3.79 -19.21 -8.83
N SER A 207 3.48 -20.45 -8.45
CA SER A 207 3.01 -20.83 -7.10
C SER A 207 1.82 -19.96 -6.67
N THR A 208 0.84 -19.83 -7.56
CA THR A 208 -0.40 -19.08 -7.32
C THR A 208 -1.62 -20.00 -7.29
N TYR A 209 -2.59 -19.64 -6.46
CA TYR A 209 -3.77 -20.45 -6.14
C TYR A 209 -5.02 -19.61 -6.31
N ASP A 210 -5.74 -19.86 -7.40
CA ASP A 210 -6.97 -19.16 -7.75
C ASP A 210 -8.17 -19.95 -7.20
N PHE A 211 -8.65 -19.56 -6.03
CA PHE A 211 -9.75 -20.24 -5.34
C PHE A 211 -11.09 -19.92 -5.99
N THR A 212 -12.03 -20.87 -5.95
CA THR A 212 -13.38 -20.64 -6.47
C THR A 212 -14.35 -20.29 -5.34
N GLU A 213 -15.55 -19.81 -5.69
CA GLU A 213 -16.64 -19.58 -4.72
C GLU A 213 -16.95 -20.81 -3.82
N LEU A 214 -16.65 -22.04 -4.28
CA LEU A 214 -16.85 -23.26 -3.49
C LEU A 214 -15.86 -23.41 -2.32
N ALA A 215 -14.80 -22.60 -2.29
CA ALA A 215 -13.82 -22.54 -1.22
C ALA A 215 -14.18 -21.55 -0.11
N ILE A 216 -15.04 -20.55 -0.39
CA ILE A 216 -15.44 -19.52 0.57
C ILE A 216 -15.97 -20.13 1.87
N GLY A 217 -15.50 -19.60 3.00
CA GLY A 217 -15.87 -20.00 4.35
C GLY A 217 -15.19 -21.28 4.85
N LYS A 218 -14.28 -21.90 4.07
CA LYS A 218 -13.55 -23.11 4.46
C LYS A 218 -12.09 -22.83 4.82
N GLU A 219 -11.56 -23.68 5.70
CA GLU A 219 -10.16 -23.63 6.13
C GLU A 219 -9.32 -24.64 5.34
N TYR A 220 -8.15 -24.19 4.89
CA TYR A 220 -7.22 -24.96 4.09
C TYR A 220 -5.82 -24.99 4.72
N GLN A 221 -5.11 -26.09 4.48
CA GLN A 221 -3.68 -26.21 4.69
C GLN A 221 -3.02 -26.43 3.33
N LEU A 222 -2.26 -25.45 2.85
CA LEU A 222 -1.44 -25.56 1.65
C LEU A 222 -0.05 -26.04 2.03
N THR A 223 0.52 -26.96 1.26
CA THR A 223 1.92 -27.39 1.37
C THR A 223 2.57 -27.37 0.00
N VAL A 224 3.70 -26.69 -0.13
CA VAL A 224 4.41 -26.54 -1.40
C VAL A 224 5.82 -27.12 -1.28
N ARG A 225 6.29 -27.73 -2.38
CA ARG A 225 7.64 -28.32 -2.51
C ARG A 225 8.14 -28.21 -3.96
N PRO A 226 9.45 -28.30 -4.23
CA PRO A 226 9.95 -28.47 -5.58
C PRO A 226 9.49 -29.80 -6.21
N TYR A 227 9.26 -29.76 -7.52
CA TYR A 227 8.97 -30.94 -8.32
C TYR A 227 10.18 -31.87 -8.41
N GLY A 228 10.00 -33.15 -8.11
CA GLY A 228 11.03 -34.18 -8.26
C GLY A 228 11.05 -35.21 -7.12
N ASP A 229 11.41 -36.45 -7.46
CA ASP A 229 11.41 -37.58 -6.50
C ASP A 229 12.37 -37.34 -5.31
N GLU A 230 13.47 -36.62 -5.53
CA GLU A 230 14.45 -36.31 -4.49
C GLU A 230 13.94 -35.34 -3.41
N TYR A 231 12.96 -34.51 -3.78
CA TYR A 231 12.33 -33.51 -2.91
C TYR A 231 11.10 -34.08 -2.19
N ALA A 232 10.42 -35.06 -2.79
CA ALA A 232 9.11 -35.55 -2.38
C ALA A 232 9.01 -36.06 -0.92
N THR A 233 10.12 -36.44 -0.29
CA THR A 233 10.11 -37.13 1.01
C THR A 233 10.82 -36.38 2.15
N LYS A 234 11.58 -35.32 1.86
CA LYS A 234 12.38 -34.65 2.91
C LYS A 234 11.69 -33.36 3.36
N ALA A 235 11.48 -33.24 4.68
CA ALA A 235 10.80 -32.09 5.27
C ALA A 235 11.48 -30.74 5.00
N LYS A 236 12.80 -30.71 4.77
CA LYS A 236 13.54 -29.48 4.43
C LYS A 236 13.15 -28.85 3.08
N TYR A 237 12.39 -29.59 2.27
CA TYR A 237 11.88 -29.17 0.96
C TYR A 237 10.37 -28.96 0.97
N ALA A 238 9.75 -28.77 2.14
CA ALA A 238 8.33 -28.51 2.25
C ALA A 238 8.09 -27.34 3.19
N THR A 239 7.21 -26.43 2.79
CA THR A 239 6.65 -25.40 3.66
C THR A 239 5.13 -25.48 3.60
N SER A 240 4.48 -25.16 4.72
CA SER A 240 3.03 -25.29 4.87
C SER A 240 2.45 -24.07 5.57
N PHE A 241 1.23 -23.70 5.18
CA PHE A 241 0.51 -22.58 5.78
C PHE A 241 -0.99 -22.87 5.84
N GLU A 242 -1.64 -22.37 6.89
CA GLU A 242 -3.07 -22.55 7.16
C GLU A 242 -3.79 -21.22 7.05
N PHE A 243 -4.92 -21.20 6.34
CA PHE A 243 -5.71 -20.01 6.09
C PHE A 243 -7.18 -20.37 5.86
N ARG A 244 -8.05 -19.36 5.90
CA ARG A 244 -9.47 -19.46 5.53
C ARG A 244 -9.70 -18.68 4.24
N VAL A 245 -10.48 -19.25 3.31
CA VAL A 245 -10.88 -18.54 2.10
C VAL A 245 -12.16 -17.75 2.37
N GLU A 246 -12.23 -16.50 1.91
CA GLU A 246 -13.37 -15.58 2.04
C GLU A 246 -13.63 -14.86 0.71
N ASP A 247 -14.84 -14.32 0.56
CA ASP A 247 -15.25 -13.49 -0.58
C ASP A 247 -14.51 -12.14 -0.56
N GLY A 248 -13.54 -11.96 -1.45
CA GLY A 248 -12.78 -10.71 -1.53
C GLY A 248 -11.45 -10.79 -2.28
N TYR A 249 -10.79 -9.64 -2.35
CA TYR A 249 -9.55 -9.42 -3.10
C TYR A 249 -8.30 -9.53 -2.22
N ASN A 250 -7.29 -10.27 -2.67
CA ASN A 250 -5.96 -10.32 -2.05
C ASN A 250 -5.14 -9.10 -2.47
N ALA A 251 -4.90 -8.17 -1.54
CA ALA A 251 -4.09 -6.97 -1.78
C ALA A 251 -2.63 -7.17 -1.34
N TYR A 252 -1.69 -7.00 -2.26
CA TYR A 252 -0.24 -7.16 -2.05
C TYR A 252 0.51 -5.83 -2.05
N THR A 253 -0.03 -4.82 -2.73
CA THR A 253 0.60 -3.54 -3.05
C THR A 253 -0.40 -2.39 -2.91
N GLN A 254 0.07 -1.14 -3.03
CA GLN A 254 -0.80 0.04 -3.03
C GLN A 254 -1.80 0.05 -4.17
N ASP A 255 -1.41 -0.39 -5.37
CA ASP A 255 -2.29 -0.42 -6.54
C ASP A 255 -3.52 -1.31 -6.33
N ASP A 256 -3.37 -2.38 -5.55
CA ASP A 256 -4.48 -3.26 -5.21
C ASP A 256 -5.57 -2.54 -4.40
N LEU A 257 -5.24 -1.48 -3.66
CA LEU A 257 -6.21 -0.68 -2.92
C LEU A 257 -7.16 0.10 -3.85
N VAL A 258 -6.81 0.28 -5.12
CA VAL A 258 -7.67 0.94 -6.11
C VAL A 258 -8.97 0.15 -6.35
N HIS A 259 -8.97 -1.17 -6.09
CA HIS A 259 -10.17 -2.01 -6.14
C HIS A 259 -11.19 -1.68 -5.04
N PHE A 260 -10.74 -1.11 -3.92
CA PHE A 260 -11.65 -0.57 -2.90
C PHE A 260 -12.47 0.60 -3.45
N ASN A 261 -11.85 1.47 -4.26
CA ASN A 261 -12.48 2.68 -4.76
C ASN A 261 -13.56 2.40 -5.82
N ASN A 262 -14.80 2.80 -5.56
CA ASN A 262 -15.91 2.70 -6.51
C ASN A 262 -16.63 4.03 -6.79
N TYR A 263 -16.03 5.15 -6.38
CA TYR A 263 -16.66 6.47 -6.45
C TYR A 263 -15.85 7.50 -7.23
N ASN A 264 -14.56 7.66 -6.93
CA ASN A 264 -13.79 8.81 -7.39
C ASN A 264 -13.20 8.60 -8.79
N ASP A 265 -13.64 9.41 -9.77
CA ASP A 265 -13.19 9.42 -11.17
C ASP A 265 -11.70 9.79 -11.33
N LEU A 266 -11.03 10.36 -10.31
CA LEU A 266 -9.59 10.63 -10.35
C LEU A 266 -8.76 9.37 -10.59
N TRP A 267 -9.29 8.20 -10.21
CA TRP A 267 -8.64 6.92 -10.42
C TRP A 267 -8.77 6.37 -11.84
N ASP A 268 -9.67 6.91 -12.68
CA ASP A 268 -9.95 6.32 -13.99
C ASP A 268 -8.77 6.42 -14.96
N THR A 269 -8.07 7.56 -14.95
CA THR A 269 -6.85 7.75 -15.75
C THR A 269 -5.73 6.85 -15.23
N TYR A 270 -5.51 6.86 -13.91
CA TYR A 270 -4.51 6.01 -13.25
C TYR A 270 -4.70 4.52 -13.55
N ARG A 271 -5.94 4.02 -13.48
CA ARG A 271 -6.28 2.63 -13.82
C ARG A 271 -5.94 2.29 -15.26
N THR A 272 -6.21 3.22 -16.18
CA THR A 272 -5.93 3.01 -17.61
C THR A 272 -4.43 2.97 -17.87
N GLU A 273 -3.67 3.86 -17.24
CA GLU A 273 -2.21 3.98 -17.40
C GLU A 273 -1.45 2.80 -16.77
N ASN A 274 -1.98 2.23 -15.68
CA ASN A 274 -1.37 1.09 -14.97
C ASN A 274 -2.04 -0.26 -15.27
N GLU A 275 -2.87 -0.33 -16.32
CA GLU A 275 -3.57 -1.55 -16.76
C GLU A 275 -4.42 -2.25 -15.67
N ILE A 276 -4.88 -1.51 -14.67
CA ILE A 276 -5.70 -2.01 -13.57
C ILE A 276 -7.14 -2.13 -14.04
N THR A 277 -7.60 -3.36 -14.26
CA THR A 277 -9.00 -3.64 -14.62
C THR A 277 -9.88 -3.64 -13.37
N PRO A 278 -10.87 -2.72 -13.24
CA PRO A 278 -11.76 -2.72 -12.10
C PRO A 278 -12.61 -3.98 -12.06
N ILE A 279 -12.73 -4.57 -10.87
CA ILE A 279 -13.64 -5.68 -10.60
C ILE A 279 -14.49 -5.36 -9.38
N GLU A 280 -15.70 -5.93 -9.34
CA GLU A 280 -16.58 -5.81 -8.19
C GLU A 280 -16.11 -6.79 -7.11
N ILE A 281 -15.80 -6.27 -5.93
CA ILE A 281 -15.26 -7.02 -4.79
C ILE A 281 -16.14 -6.84 -3.56
N ASN A 282 -16.28 -7.86 -2.70
CA ASN A 282 -17.01 -7.72 -1.42
C ASN A 282 -16.09 -7.58 -0.20
N GLY A 283 -14.80 -7.77 -0.40
CA GLY A 283 -13.79 -7.51 0.62
C GLY A 283 -12.41 -7.24 0.04
N ILE A 284 -11.51 -6.74 0.89
CA ILE A 284 -10.09 -6.58 0.60
C ILE A 284 -9.28 -7.12 1.77
N PHE A 285 -8.30 -7.97 1.47
CA PHE A 285 -7.51 -8.72 2.44
C PHE A 285 -6.02 -8.52 2.17
N PHE A 286 -5.33 -7.86 3.09
CA PHE A 286 -3.91 -7.58 2.94
C PHE A 286 -3.12 -8.89 2.99
N GLN A 287 -2.15 -9.01 2.10
CA GLN A 287 -1.22 -10.14 2.08
C GLN A 287 0.18 -9.72 2.48
N ASN A 288 0.44 -8.41 2.60
CA ASN A 288 1.70 -7.78 3.02
C ASN A 288 1.42 -6.44 3.70
N ASP A 289 2.46 -5.83 4.29
CA ASP A 289 2.45 -4.41 4.63
C ASP A 289 2.35 -3.56 3.35
N ILE A 290 1.52 -2.51 3.38
CA ILE A 290 1.32 -1.57 2.26
C ILE A 290 1.72 -0.17 2.72
N ALA A 291 2.59 0.48 1.96
CA ALA A 291 2.94 1.87 2.15
C ALA A 291 2.30 2.72 1.04
N ILE A 292 1.68 3.84 1.40
CA ILE A 292 1.10 4.79 0.45
C ILE A 292 2.16 5.79 0.02
N ASN A 293 2.60 5.66 -1.22
CA ASN A 293 3.50 6.53 -1.93
C ASN A 293 2.73 7.57 -2.75
N ARG A 294 3.16 8.83 -2.65
CA ARG A 294 2.63 9.95 -3.44
C ARG A 294 2.70 9.69 -4.95
N ASN A 295 3.75 9.02 -5.42
CA ASN A 295 3.95 8.83 -6.86
C ASN A 295 2.98 7.81 -7.46
N GLU A 296 2.39 6.96 -6.62
CA GLU A 296 1.38 5.95 -6.98
C GLU A 296 -0.04 6.45 -6.66
N LEU A 297 -0.24 7.77 -6.70
CA LEU A 297 -1.53 8.43 -6.50
C LEU A 297 -1.79 9.43 -7.62
N PRO A 298 -3.05 9.54 -8.10
CA PRO A 298 -3.45 10.57 -9.05
C PRO A 298 -3.07 11.98 -8.59
N ASP A 299 -2.49 12.76 -9.51
CA ASP A 299 -2.09 14.15 -9.26
C ASP A 299 -3.26 15.05 -8.81
N GLY A 300 -4.50 14.70 -9.18
CA GLY A 300 -5.70 15.42 -8.77
C GLY A 300 -5.97 15.44 -7.26
N PHE A 301 -5.30 14.60 -6.47
CA PHE A 301 -5.33 14.65 -5.02
C PHE A 301 -4.44 15.76 -4.42
N PHE A 302 -3.57 16.36 -5.24
CA PHE A 302 -2.55 17.30 -4.80
C PHE A 302 -2.70 18.64 -5.53
N TYR A 303 -2.15 19.69 -4.92
CA TYR A 303 -2.02 20.98 -5.58
C TYR A 303 -0.81 20.95 -6.52
N MET A 304 -1.03 21.19 -7.81
CA MET A 304 -0.02 21.15 -8.86
C MET A 304 0.27 22.55 -9.40
N GLU A 305 1.48 22.75 -9.93
CA GLU A 305 1.82 24.02 -10.56
C GLU A 305 0.89 24.32 -11.74
N GLY A 306 0.33 25.53 -11.77
CA GLY A 306 -0.60 25.96 -12.83
C GLY A 306 -2.07 25.65 -12.54
N ASP A 307 -2.40 24.99 -11.41
CA ASP A 307 -3.77 24.80 -10.98
C ASP A 307 -4.51 26.13 -10.83
N SER A 308 -5.76 26.19 -11.29
CA SER A 308 -6.53 27.43 -11.37
C SER A 308 -6.91 28.05 -10.01
N ASP A 309 -6.82 27.27 -8.94
CA ASP A 309 -7.18 27.66 -7.57
C ASP A 309 -5.97 28.05 -6.69
N ILE A 310 -4.79 28.14 -7.30
CA ILE A 310 -3.57 28.67 -6.67
C ILE A 310 -2.89 29.71 -7.57
N SER A 311 -2.15 30.62 -6.96
CA SER A 311 -1.40 31.67 -7.67
C SER A 311 0.02 31.77 -7.14
N SER A 312 1.00 32.01 -8.01
CA SER A 312 2.40 32.24 -7.60
C SER A 312 2.58 33.47 -6.70
N GLY A 313 1.57 34.34 -6.61
CA GLY A 313 1.51 35.44 -5.64
C GLY A 313 0.92 35.09 -4.28
N ASP A 314 0.43 33.86 -4.08
CA ASP A 314 -0.18 33.43 -2.82
C ASP A 314 0.87 33.32 -1.70
N ALA A 315 0.47 33.67 -0.48
CA ALA A 315 1.38 33.74 0.68
C ALA A 315 1.93 32.36 1.12
N ASP A 316 1.28 31.27 0.73
CA ASP A 316 1.63 29.88 0.97
C ASP A 316 2.14 29.16 -0.29
N TYR A 317 2.28 29.84 -1.44
CA TYR A 317 2.65 29.20 -2.71
C TYR A 317 3.85 28.24 -2.61
N PRO A 318 4.96 28.58 -1.91
CA PRO A 318 6.11 27.68 -1.79
C PRO A 318 5.85 26.39 -1.02
N ARG A 319 4.76 26.33 -0.23
CA ARG A 319 4.39 25.17 0.59
C ARG A 319 3.21 24.39 0.00
N ILE A 320 2.32 25.06 -0.72
CA ILE A 320 1.09 24.44 -1.21
C ILE A 320 1.34 23.51 -2.41
N ILE A 321 2.33 23.80 -3.26
CA ILE A 321 2.67 22.93 -4.40
C ILE A 321 3.14 21.56 -3.90
N GLY A 322 2.54 20.49 -4.43
CA GLY A 322 2.75 19.11 -4.02
C GLY A 322 2.03 18.71 -2.73
N SER A 323 1.36 19.65 -2.04
CA SER A 323 0.60 19.36 -0.82
C SER A 323 -0.74 18.68 -1.15
N LEU A 324 -1.26 17.92 -0.18
CA LEU A 324 -2.57 17.27 -0.32
C LEU A 324 -3.67 18.34 -0.37
N ARG A 325 -4.63 18.17 -1.27
CA ARG A 325 -5.83 19.02 -1.32
C ARG A 325 -6.73 18.73 -0.11
N ASP A 326 -7.40 19.76 0.39
CA ASP A 326 -8.41 19.56 1.44
C ASP A 326 -9.69 18.93 0.86
N ASN A 327 -10.46 18.23 1.70
CA ASN A 327 -11.70 17.51 1.33
C ASN A 327 -11.54 16.43 0.25
N VAL A 328 -10.34 15.91 0.05
CA VAL A 328 -10.15 14.72 -0.78
C VAL A 328 -10.35 13.46 0.05
N ASP A 329 -11.01 12.47 -0.55
CA ASP A 329 -11.10 11.12 -0.03
C ASP A 329 -10.29 10.23 -1.01
N ILE A 330 -9.11 9.75 -0.60
CA ILE A 330 -8.15 9.07 -1.49
C ILE A 330 -8.76 7.77 -2.00
N TYR A 331 -9.19 6.89 -1.11
CA TYR A 331 -9.91 5.68 -1.45
C TYR A 331 -11.32 5.77 -0.86
N GLN A 332 -12.35 5.83 -1.73
CA GLN A 332 -13.75 5.91 -1.31
C GLN A 332 -14.55 4.72 -1.81
N ARG A 333 -15.30 4.11 -0.89
CA ARG A 333 -16.27 3.08 -1.20
C ARG A 333 -17.67 3.41 -0.71
N ASP A 334 -18.58 3.55 -1.66
CA ASP A 334 -20.01 3.63 -1.38
C ASP A 334 -20.57 2.22 -1.07
N ILE A 335 -21.27 2.09 0.06
CA ILE A 335 -21.86 0.83 0.55
C ILE A 335 -23.37 1.04 0.72
N ALA A 336 -24.17 0.32 -0.09
CA ALA A 336 -25.63 0.46 -0.10
C ALA A 336 -26.33 -0.27 1.06
N ALA A 337 -27.61 0.07 1.28
CA ALA A 337 -28.51 -0.32 2.36
C ALA A 337 -28.75 -1.84 2.60
N ASP A 338 -28.09 -2.70 1.85
CA ASP A 338 -28.22 -4.16 1.90
C ASP A 338 -26.90 -4.86 1.55
N LYS A 339 -25.80 -4.10 1.58
CA LYS A 339 -24.46 -4.55 1.22
C LYS A 339 -23.55 -4.48 2.43
N SER A 340 -22.67 -5.46 2.50
CA SER A 340 -21.57 -5.49 3.46
C SER A 340 -20.25 -5.40 2.73
N PHE A 341 -19.27 -4.77 3.34
CA PHE A 341 -17.89 -4.81 2.86
C PHE A 341 -16.91 -5.13 3.99
N VAL A 342 -15.94 -6.00 3.72
CA VAL A 342 -14.92 -6.41 4.69
C VAL A 342 -13.55 -5.86 4.29
N PHE A 343 -12.88 -5.15 5.20
CA PHE A 343 -11.51 -4.71 5.06
C PHE A 343 -10.65 -5.39 6.13
N ASN A 344 -9.89 -6.43 5.77
CA ASN A 344 -9.07 -7.17 6.73
C ASN A 344 -7.58 -6.87 6.46
N GLY A 345 -6.89 -6.31 7.45
CA GLY A 345 -5.46 -6.08 7.38
C GLY A 345 -4.61 -7.34 7.54
N ASN A 346 -5.19 -8.49 7.92
CA ASN A 346 -4.47 -9.75 8.14
C ASN A 346 -3.23 -9.59 9.04
N TYR A 347 -3.33 -8.69 10.01
CA TYR A 347 -2.26 -8.31 10.94
C TYR A 347 -1.07 -7.57 10.31
N PHE A 348 -1.24 -7.06 9.09
CA PHE A 348 -0.29 -6.19 8.40
C PHE A 348 -0.60 -4.71 8.64
N ASN A 349 0.31 -3.88 8.14
CA ASN A 349 0.33 -2.45 8.31
C ASN A 349 -0.06 -1.69 7.03
N LEU A 350 -0.81 -0.61 7.19
CA LEU A 350 -0.99 0.44 6.21
C LEU A 350 -0.23 1.69 6.67
N ASP A 351 0.83 2.06 5.95
CA ASP A 351 1.66 3.22 6.27
C ASP A 351 1.39 4.37 5.29
N PHE A 352 0.85 5.48 5.75
CA PHE A 352 0.73 6.71 4.95
C PHE A 352 1.54 7.87 5.54
N SER A 353 2.53 7.58 6.39
CA SER A 353 3.32 8.58 7.11
C SER A 353 4.14 9.50 6.21
N SER A 354 4.46 9.05 4.99
CA SER A 354 5.18 9.81 3.98
C SER A 354 4.30 10.77 3.18
N LEU A 355 2.96 10.66 3.26
CA LEU A 355 2.06 11.51 2.49
C LEU A 355 2.20 12.98 2.91
N PRO A 356 2.21 13.92 1.95
CA PRO A 356 2.22 15.33 2.26
C PRO A 356 0.94 15.74 3.00
N VAL A 357 1.06 16.74 3.86
CA VAL A 357 -0.05 17.29 4.64
C VAL A 357 -0.82 18.35 3.84
N VAL A 358 -2.06 18.62 4.23
CA VAL A 358 -2.86 19.74 3.72
C VAL A 358 -2.27 21.06 4.19
N VAL A 359 -2.03 21.99 3.26
CA VAL A 359 -1.46 23.32 3.58
C VAL A 359 -2.51 24.41 3.66
N ARG A 360 -3.67 24.22 3.01
CA ARG A 360 -4.75 25.20 2.94
C ARG A 360 -6.11 24.49 2.97
N GLU A 361 -6.98 24.89 3.90
CA GLU A 361 -8.37 24.41 3.91
C GLU A 361 -9.12 24.92 2.67
N ALA A 362 -10.06 24.13 2.17
CA ALA A 362 -10.86 24.51 1.01
C ALA A 362 -11.62 25.83 1.27
N GLY A 363 -11.52 26.77 0.33
CA GLY A 363 -12.21 28.07 0.39
C GLY A 363 -11.62 29.09 1.36
N LYS A 364 -10.50 28.79 2.05
CA LYS A 364 -9.77 29.81 2.85
C LYS A 364 -8.84 30.64 1.98
N ALA A 365 -8.63 31.89 2.41
CA ALA A 365 -7.62 32.76 1.81
C ALA A 365 -6.19 32.24 2.10
N PRO A 366 -5.22 32.48 1.20
CA PRO A 366 -3.82 32.10 1.43
C PRO A 366 -3.24 32.72 2.71
N PHE A 367 -2.40 31.99 3.44
CA PHE A 367 -1.75 32.47 4.66
C PHE A 367 -0.29 31.98 4.78
N SER A 368 0.60 32.78 5.37
CA SER A 368 2.04 32.46 5.41
C SER A 368 2.43 31.44 6.47
N GLU A 369 1.71 31.39 7.59
CA GLU A 369 2.12 30.63 8.78
C GLU A 369 1.60 29.17 8.78
N PRO A 370 2.42 28.18 9.16
CA PRO A 370 1.94 26.81 9.37
C PRO A 370 1.07 26.69 10.63
N GLY A 371 0.35 25.57 10.78
CA GLY A 371 -0.45 25.27 11.97
C GLY A 371 -1.81 25.93 12.06
N GLN A 372 -2.32 26.47 10.95
CA GLN A 372 -3.65 27.10 10.87
C GLN A 372 -4.65 26.25 10.06
N VAL A 373 -4.32 24.99 9.77
CA VAL A 373 -5.14 24.09 8.96
C VAL A 373 -5.94 23.16 9.87
N ILE A 374 -7.20 22.92 9.50
CA ILE A 374 -8.01 21.80 9.97
C ILE A 374 -8.26 20.94 8.73
N SER A 375 -7.58 19.79 8.66
CA SER A 375 -7.63 18.93 7.49
C SER A 375 -8.91 18.08 7.47
N HIS A 376 -9.53 17.99 6.30
CA HIS A 376 -10.63 17.07 5.98
C HIS A 376 -10.21 15.99 4.98
N ALA A 377 -8.94 16.01 4.56
CA ALA A 377 -8.39 15.01 3.66
C ALA A 377 -8.36 13.64 4.36
N THR A 378 -8.82 12.62 3.67
CA THR A 378 -9.10 11.30 4.23
C THR A 378 -8.46 10.22 3.39
N VAL A 379 -7.81 9.24 4.03
CA VAL A 379 -7.20 8.10 3.34
C VAL A 379 -8.29 7.11 2.90
N ILE A 380 -9.09 6.60 3.84
CA ILE A 380 -10.18 5.65 3.58
C ILE A 380 -11.51 6.29 3.91
N LYS A 381 -12.45 6.27 2.96
CA LYS A 381 -13.85 6.62 3.18
C LYS A 381 -14.77 5.46 2.85
N ALA A 382 -15.72 5.18 3.75
CA ALA A 382 -16.74 4.15 3.55
C ALA A 382 -18.15 4.69 3.79
N GLY A 383 -19.11 4.27 2.95
CA GLY A 383 -20.52 4.62 3.06
C GLY A 383 -20.95 5.74 2.12
N ILE A 384 -22.22 6.12 2.22
CA ILE A 384 -22.91 7.00 1.27
C ILE A 384 -23.40 8.25 1.98
N ALA A 385 -23.32 9.40 1.32
CA ALA A 385 -23.86 10.63 1.89
C ALA A 385 -25.38 10.60 2.10
N GLU A 386 -25.82 10.98 3.29
CA GLU A 386 -27.20 11.39 3.64
C GLU A 386 -28.31 10.31 3.49
N VAL A 387 -27.97 9.02 3.56
CA VAL A 387 -28.98 7.94 3.65
C VAL A 387 -29.33 7.69 5.11
N ARG A 388 -30.61 7.69 5.47
CA ARG A 388 -31.04 7.63 6.88
C ARG A 388 -31.35 6.25 7.43
N ASP A 389 -31.83 5.33 6.58
CA ASP A 389 -32.19 3.93 6.91
C ASP A 389 -32.85 3.29 5.66
N PRO A 390 -32.47 2.07 5.25
CA PRO A 390 -31.38 1.26 5.80
C PRO A 390 -30.02 1.75 5.32
N VAL A 391 -28.98 1.44 6.10
CA VAL A 391 -27.58 1.69 5.78
C VAL A 391 -26.86 0.35 5.55
N GLY A 392 -25.72 0.37 4.86
CA GLY A 392 -24.90 -0.82 4.66
C GLY A 392 -24.03 -1.15 5.87
N ASP A 393 -23.25 -2.24 5.77
CA ASP A 393 -22.33 -2.70 6.81
C ASP A 393 -20.87 -2.59 6.37
N PHE A 394 -20.00 -2.07 7.25
CA PHE A 394 -18.57 -1.99 7.04
C PHE A 394 -17.80 -2.61 8.21
N LEU A 395 -17.10 -3.70 7.93
CA LEU A 395 -16.25 -4.41 8.90
C LEU A 395 -14.79 -4.14 8.56
N MET A 396 -14.03 -3.60 9.51
CA MET A 396 -12.58 -3.45 9.38
C MET A 396 -11.86 -4.16 10.52
N THR A 397 -10.94 -5.07 10.18
CA THR A 397 -10.29 -5.93 11.19
C THR A 397 -8.79 -6.07 11.00
N ASN A 398 -8.09 -6.32 12.12
CA ASN A 398 -6.70 -6.80 12.16
C ASN A 398 -5.72 -5.95 11.33
N LEU A 399 -5.82 -4.63 11.38
CA LEU A 399 -4.94 -3.72 10.63
C LEU A 399 -4.19 -2.77 11.56
N SER A 400 -2.91 -2.59 11.28
CA SER A 400 -2.08 -1.53 11.88
C SER A 400 -2.02 -0.36 10.91
N VAL A 401 -2.03 0.86 11.43
CA VAL A 401 -2.04 2.08 10.64
C VAL A 401 -1.03 3.07 11.21
N ILE A 402 -0.21 3.64 10.33
CA ILE A 402 0.73 4.71 10.65
C ILE A 402 0.41 5.92 9.77
N GLY A 403 0.01 7.02 10.40
CA GLY A 403 -0.32 8.26 9.72
C GLY A 403 0.81 9.27 9.63
N ASN A 404 0.53 10.38 8.95
CA ASN A 404 1.47 11.47 8.68
C ASN A 404 1.43 12.64 9.69
N ALA A 405 0.66 12.52 10.77
CA ALA A 405 0.47 13.58 11.74
C ALA A 405 0.40 13.05 13.17
N ASN A 406 1.56 12.87 13.79
CA ASN A 406 1.65 12.57 15.21
C ASN A 406 1.42 13.82 16.07
N ARG A 407 1.06 13.59 17.34
CA ARG A 407 1.04 14.62 18.37
C ARG A 407 2.43 15.24 18.53
N THR A 408 2.49 16.57 18.44
CA THR A 408 3.71 17.35 18.67
C THR A 408 3.37 18.83 18.86
N ASP A 409 4.17 19.51 19.69
CA ASP A 409 4.13 20.97 19.83
C ASP A 409 5.19 21.67 18.95
N GLU A 410 6.08 20.90 18.32
CA GLU A 410 7.27 21.40 17.61
C GLU A 410 7.08 21.47 16.09
N GLN A 411 6.07 20.78 15.55
CA GLN A 411 5.78 20.70 14.11
C GLN A 411 4.35 21.14 13.80
N PRO A 412 4.07 22.45 13.79
CA PRO A 412 2.72 22.98 13.57
C PRO A 412 2.13 22.57 12.21
N GLU A 413 2.95 22.27 11.20
CA GLU A 413 2.51 21.78 9.89
C GLU A 413 1.68 20.49 9.96
N LYS A 414 1.83 19.68 11.01
CA LYS A 414 1.06 18.45 11.21
C LYS A 414 -0.43 18.70 11.50
N SER A 415 -0.85 19.95 11.69
CA SER A 415 -2.27 20.31 11.71
C SER A 415 -2.99 20.04 10.38
N GLY A 416 -2.22 19.84 9.30
CA GLY A 416 -2.73 19.45 7.99
C GLY A 416 -2.78 17.94 7.72
N GLY A 417 -2.46 17.08 8.70
CA GLY A 417 -2.40 15.63 8.45
C GLY A 417 -3.71 15.02 7.96
N ALA A 418 -3.65 13.81 7.43
CA ALA A 418 -4.84 13.12 6.94
C ALA A 418 -5.62 12.42 8.07
N ILE A 419 -6.93 12.41 7.91
CA ILE A 419 -7.83 11.51 8.63
C ILE A 419 -7.62 10.11 8.07
N TYR A 420 -7.45 9.11 8.94
CA TYR A 420 -7.30 7.74 8.43
C TYR A 420 -8.63 7.21 7.87
N LEU A 421 -9.64 7.05 8.73
CA LEU A 421 -10.94 6.51 8.34
C LEU A 421 -12.04 7.56 8.53
N LYS A 422 -12.78 7.84 7.46
CA LYS A 422 -14.07 8.53 7.50
C LYS A 422 -15.19 7.57 7.14
N THR A 423 -16.28 7.58 7.89
CA THR A 423 -17.47 6.80 7.54
C THR A 423 -18.68 7.69 7.41
N GLN A 424 -19.58 7.37 6.49
CA GLN A 424 -20.74 8.20 6.19
C GLN A 424 -21.99 7.33 6.03
N SER A 425 -22.95 7.43 6.95
CA SER A 425 -24.22 6.68 6.90
C SER A 425 -24.06 5.19 6.55
N VAL A 426 -23.22 4.50 7.33
CA VAL A 426 -22.92 3.07 7.23
C VAL A 426 -22.72 2.54 8.64
N ASP A 427 -23.24 1.34 8.94
CA ASP A 427 -22.99 0.69 10.21
C ASP A 427 -21.58 0.10 10.21
N VAL A 428 -20.85 0.26 11.31
CA VAL A 428 -19.41 0.01 11.34
C VAL A 428 -19.01 -0.87 12.50
N HIS A 429 -18.13 -1.83 12.23
CA HIS A 429 -17.40 -2.55 13.26
C HIS A 429 -15.89 -2.48 12.99
N LEU A 430 -15.17 -1.77 13.84
CA LEU A 430 -13.71 -1.74 13.88
C LEU A 430 -13.22 -2.71 14.96
N TYR A 431 -12.49 -3.74 14.56
CA TYR A 431 -12.05 -4.77 15.50
C TYR A 431 -10.55 -5.03 15.42
N ASN A 432 -9.89 -5.04 16.59
CA ASN A 432 -8.47 -5.39 16.68
C ASN A 432 -7.56 -4.54 15.79
N MET A 433 -7.77 -3.22 15.84
CA MET A 433 -6.99 -2.26 15.08
C MET A 433 -5.86 -1.67 15.92
N ILE A 434 -4.79 -1.20 15.26
CA ILE A 434 -3.77 -0.35 15.87
C ILE A 434 -3.66 0.91 15.01
N MET A 435 -3.95 2.09 15.55
CA MET A 435 -3.91 3.34 14.77
C MET A 435 -2.97 4.33 15.41
N THR A 436 -1.95 4.78 14.68
CA THR A 436 -0.94 5.68 15.22
C THR A 436 -0.71 6.88 14.32
N GLN A 437 -0.44 8.04 14.93
CA GLN A 437 0.09 9.20 14.21
C GLN A 437 -0.84 9.74 13.10
N CYS A 438 -2.16 9.61 13.24
CA CYS A 438 -3.14 10.21 12.32
C CYS A 438 -3.49 11.64 12.75
N PHE A 439 -4.01 12.48 11.85
CA PHE A 439 -4.60 13.75 12.28
C PHE A 439 -5.83 13.50 13.17
N THR A 440 -6.79 12.77 12.62
CA THR A 440 -7.86 12.07 13.34
C THR A 440 -7.83 10.61 12.90
N ALA A 441 -7.89 9.65 13.83
CA ALA A 441 -7.83 8.24 13.43
C ALA A 441 -9.14 7.77 12.80
N VAL A 442 -10.28 8.08 13.44
CA VAL A 442 -11.60 7.67 12.96
C VAL A 442 -12.58 8.84 13.09
N LEU A 443 -13.29 9.14 12.01
CA LEU A 443 -14.36 10.12 11.94
C LEU A 443 -15.62 9.44 11.40
N SER A 444 -16.70 9.42 12.18
CA SER A 444 -18.01 8.95 11.72
C SER A 444 -18.94 10.13 11.49
N GLU A 445 -19.63 10.15 10.35
CA GLU A 445 -20.59 11.19 9.98
C GLU A 445 -21.96 10.59 9.63
N TYR A 446 -23.01 11.27 10.08
CA TYR A 446 -24.40 11.15 9.62
C TYR A 446 -25.03 9.75 9.68
N TYR A 447 -26.08 9.59 10.49
CA TYR A 447 -27.14 8.58 10.31
C TYR A 447 -26.71 7.09 10.29
N ALA A 448 -25.48 6.76 10.67
CA ALA A 448 -25.15 5.39 11.04
C ALA A 448 -25.93 5.01 12.31
N THR A 449 -26.51 3.82 12.34
CA THR A 449 -27.24 3.32 13.51
C THR A 449 -26.22 2.86 14.55
N ASP A 450 -25.30 1.98 14.13
CA ASP A 450 -24.34 1.32 15.00
C ASP A 450 -22.89 1.60 14.56
N PHE A 451 -22.06 2.06 15.50
CA PHE A 451 -20.62 2.19 15.30
C PHE A 451 -19.88 1.56 16.48
N ILE A 452 -19.29 0.38 16.26
CA ILE A 452 -18.65 -0.42 17.29
C ILE A 452 -17.14 -0.41 17.07
N ILE A 453 -16.39 -0.06 18.13
CA ILE A 453 -14.95 -0.19 18.18
C ILE A 453 -14.60 -1.18 19.31
N GLU A 454 -13.99 -2.30 18.96
CA GLU A 454 -13.64 -3.35 19.91
C GLU A 454 -12.16 -3.75 19.80
N LYS A 455 -11.52 -4.01 20.96
CA LYS A 455 -10.14 -4.52 21.06
C LYS A 455 -9.09 -3.70 20.30
N THR A 456 -9.31 -2.39 20.21
CA THR A 456 -8.52 -1.50 19.36
C THR A 456 -7.59 -0.63 20.18
N ARG A 457 -6.41 -0.36 19.64
CA ARG A 457 -5.41 0.55 20.20
C ARG A 457 -5.25 1.80 19.33
N GLY A 458 -5.10 2.97 19.96
CA GLY A 458 -4.77 4.22 19.26
C GLY A 458 -3.76 5.09 20.00
N TYR A 459 -2.77 5.62 19.28
CA TYR A 459 -1.64 6.36 19.85
C TYR A 459 -1.25 7.62 19.08
N ASP A 460 -1.00 8.69 19.83
CA ASP A 460 -0.29 9.87 19.35
C ASP A 460 -0.87 10.56 18.10
N SER A 461 -2.20 10.62 17.94
CA SER A 461 -2.84 11.42 16.88
C SER A 461 -2.69 12.92 17.13
N PHE A 462 -2.53 13.71 16.08
CA PHE A 462 -2.34 15.16 16.20
C PHE A 462 -3.56 15.87 16.81
N SER A 463 -4.77 15.61 16.31
CA SER A 463 -6.00 16.26 16.77
C SER A 463 -6.77 15.39 17.76
N SER A 464 -7.46 14.36 17.30
CA SER A 464 -8.22 13.43 18.14
C SER A 464 -8.02 11.99 17.69
N MET A 465 -8.42 11.01 18.51
CA MET A 465 -8.49 9.62 18.05
C MET A 465 -9.79 9.40 17.30
N LEU A 466 -10.89 9.82 17.93
CA LEU A 466 -12.24 9.51 17.49
C LEU A 466 -13.03 10.81 17.36
N TYR A 467 -13.83 10.90 16.31
CA TYR A 467 -14.79 11.98 16.11
C TYR A 467 -16.13 11.36 15.68
N ASN A 468 -17.16 11.51 16.49
CA ASN A 468 -18.52 11.14 16.15
C ASN A 468 -19.32 12.40 15.79
N TYR A 469 -19.86 12.44 14.58
CA TYR A 469 -20.77 13.46 14.09
C TYR A 469 -22.10 12.83 13.65
N GLY A 470 -22.93 12.45 14.63
CA GLY A 470 -24.32 12.03 14.42
C GLY A 470 -24.56 10.55 14.11
N THR A 471 -23.67 9.67 14.56
CA THR A 471 -24.01 8.24 14.80
C THR A 471 -24.81 8.13 16.09
N ASP A 472 -25.86 7.32 16.05
CA ASP A 472 -26.78 7.11 17.19
C ASP A 472 -26.15 6.25 18.31
N ASP A 473 -25.69 5.01 18.01
CA ASP A 473 -25.02 4.14 18.98
C ASP A 473 -23.51 4.02 18.69
N PHE A 474 -22.70 4.78 19.43
CA PHE A 474 -21.24 4.77 19.29
C PHE A 474 -20.59 4.05 20.47
N LEU A 475 -20.31 2.75 20.28
CA LEU A 475 -19.79 1.85 21.31
C LEU A 475 -18.27 1.69 21.23
N ILE A 476 -17.57 1.97 22.33
CA ILE A 476 -16.15 1.69 22.50
C ILE A 476 -15.98 0.63 23.59
N LYS A 477 -15.38 -0.52 23.25
CA LYS A 477 -15.28 -1.68 24.14
C LYS A 477 -13.87 -2.28 24.13
N ASP A 478 -13.32 -2.51 25.32
CA ASP A 478 -12.02 -3.16 25.51
C ASP A 478 -10.87 -2.52 24.68
N CYS A 479 -10.87 -1.20 24.56
CA CYS A 479 -9.91 -0.43 23.77
C CYS A 479 -8.89 0.34 24.65
N GLU A 480 -7.76 0.73 24.04
CA GLU A 480 -6.75 1.59 24.65
C GLU A 480 -6.44 2.78 23.73
N PHE A 481 -6.71 4.01 24.20
CA PHE A 481 -6.41 5.23 23.46
C PHE A 481 -5.56 6.18 24.29
N ILE A 482 -4.38 6.56 23.81
CA ILE A 482 -3.42 7.37 24.55
C ILE A 482 -2.81 8.44 23.65
N GLY A 483 -2.63 9.66 24.18
CA GLY A 483 -1.70 10.62 23.58
C GLY A 483 -2.23 11.45 22.41
N ALA A 484 -3.54 11.66 22.25
CA ALA A 484 -4.02 12.67 21.30
C ALA A 484 -3.55 14.09 21.67
N GLY A 485 -3.30 14.95 20.68
CA GLY A 485 -2.96 16.37 20.92
C GLY A 485 -4.15 17.20 21.44
N GLY A 486 -5.36 16.84 21.04
CA GLY A 486 -6.64 17.29 21.59
C GLY A 486 -7.32 16.21 22.46
N PRO A 487 -8.67 16.20 22.54
CA PRO A 487 -9.39 15.15 23.25
C PRO A 487 -9.30 13.80 22.53
N ILE A 488 -9.38 12.70 23.27
CA ILE A 488 -9.43 11.35 22.68
C ILE A 488 -10.66 11.19 21.77
N LEU A 489 -11.83 11.64 22.24
CA LEU A 489 -13.11 11.57 21.52
C LEU A 489 -13.74 12.96 21.47
N ILE A 490 -14.20 13.36 20.28
CA ILE A 490 -15.13 14.47 20.07
C ILE A 490 -16.48 13.86 19.70
N ALA A 491 -17.53 14.21 20.45
CA ALA A 491 -18.90 13.83 20.13
C ALA A 491 -19.70 15.10 19.82
N ASP A 492 -20.07 15.26 18.56
CA ASP A 492 -20.71 16.42 18.00
C ASP A 492 -22.07 16.07 17.36
N HIS A 493 -22.89 17.09 17.16
CA HIS A 493 -24.30 16.99 16.84
C HIS A 493 -24.57 17.31 15.37
N VAL A 494 -25.18 16.38 14.63
CA VAL A 494 -25.74 16.73 13.32
C VAL A 494 -26.93 17.65 13.52
N SER A 495 -27.03 18.67 12.68
CA SER A 495 -28.14 19.63 12.70
C SER A 495 -29.50 18.90 12.76
N PRO A 496 -30.47 19.42 13.52
CA PRO A 496 -31.80 18.83 13.58
C PRO A 496 -32.39 18.76 12.17
N ASP A 497 -33.10 17.67 11.90
CA ASP A 497 -33.84 17.49 10.67
C ASP A 497 -35.00 18.49 10.53
N ALA A 498 -35.69 18.45 9.40
CA ALA A 498 -36.81 19.36 9.12
C ALA A 498 -37.96 19.28 10.14
N ASN A 499 -38.03 18.23 10.96
CA ASN A 499 -39.01 18.03 12.01
C ASN A 499 -38.49 18.39 13.41
N GLY A 500 -37.23 18.84 13.52
CA GLY A 500 -36.58 19.12 14.80
C GLY A 500 -36.01 17.88 15.50
N ASN A 501 -35.92 16.74 14.82
CA ASN A 501 -35.33 15.51 15.34
C ASN A 501 -33.85 15.40 14.92
N GLY A 502 -32.98 14.93 15.80
CA GLY A 502 -31.53 15.14 15.69
C GLY A 502 -31.07 16.36 16.51
N GLY A 503 -29.77 16.48 16.78
CA GLY A 503 -29.23 17.51 17.67
C GLY A 503 -29.19 17.14 19.16
N TYR A 504 -29.37 15.87 19.51
CA TYR A 504 -29.25 15.40 20.90
C TYR A 504 -27.98 14.56 21.05
N GLN A 505 -27.24 14.78 22.13
CA GLN A 505 -26.28 13.78 22.62
C GLN A 505 -27.10 12.58 23.08
N ALA A 506 -26.90 11.42 22.46
CA ALA A 506 -27.30 10.14 23.03
C ALA A 506 -26.39 9.80 24.22
#